data_AF-A0A7R9HV43-F1
#
_entry.id   AF-A0A7R9HV43-F1
#
_cell.length_a   1.000
_cell.length_b   1.000
_cell.length_c   1.000
_cell.angle_alpha   90.00
_cell.angle_beta   90.00
_cell.angle_gamma   90.00
#
_symmetry.space_group_name_H-M   'P 1'
#
loop_
_entity.id
_entity.type
_entity.pdbx_description
1 polymer ?
#
loop_
_entity_poly.entity_id
_entity_poly.type
_entity_poly.pdbx_seq_one_letter_code
_entity_poly.pdbx_strand_id
1 'polypeptide(L)'
;MVVTWSTVNDTRHIVEGSWVEYGLDVLNLTANSSYSGTTSFRDQYIHRVKLTDLEPGSVYVYHCGSELGWSTVFWFKTQPAGQSWSTMLAVYGDLGNSYAKSLTLLQKEAQRGLYDAFIHAGDFAYDLDS
;
A
#
# COMPACT_ATOMS: atom_id res chain seq x y z
N MET A 1 2.24 -5.27 8.30
CA MET A 1 2.06 -4.38 7.13
C MET A 1 0.60 -3.99 7.02
N VAL A 2 0.26 -2.84 6.45
CA VAL A 2 -1.13 -2.46 6.13
C VAL A 2 -1.20 -2.17 4.64
N VAL A 3 -2.13 -2.84 3.97
CA VAL A 3 -2.44 -2.60 2.55
C VAL A 3 -3.74 -1.80 2.49
N THR A 4 -3.71 -0.68 1.76
CA THR A 4 -4.85 0.21 1.57
C THR A 4 -5.02 0.48 0.08
N TRP A 5 -6.24 0.35 -0.43
CA TRP A 5 -6.58 0.68 -1.83
C TRP A 5 -7.99 1.25 -1.93
N SER A 6 -8.31 1.84 -3.09
CA SER A 6 -9.65 2.34 -3.38
C SER A 6 -10.28 1.63 -4.58
N THR A 7 -11.61 1.54 -4.57
CA THR A 7 -12.43 1.11 -5.71
C THR A 7 -13.56 2.11 -5.94
N VAL A 8 -14.01 2.23 -7.19
CA VAL A 8 -15.24 3.00 -7.51
C VAL A 8 -16.52 2.20 -7.27
N ASN A 9 -16.44 0.88 -7.34
CA ASN A 9 -17.56 0.00 -7.09
C ASN A 9 -17.58 -0.46 -5.63
N ASP A 10 -18.79 -0.59 -5.10
CA ASP A 10 -19.04 -1.17 -3.79
C ASP A 10 -18.71 -2.67 -3.79
N THR A 11 -17.91 -3.11 -2.83
CA THR A 11 -17.61 -4.54 -2.61
C THR A 11 -18.35 -5.13 -1.41
N ARG A 12 -19.20 -4.37 -0.72
CA ARG A 12 -19.96 -4.81 0.48
C ARG A 12 -21.00 -5.89 0.20
N HIS A 13 -21.41 -6.04 -1.06
CA HIS A 13 -22.39 -7.07 -1.46
C HIS A 13 -21.74 -8.43 -1.80
N ILE A 14 -20.40 -8.51 -1.77
CA ILE A 14 -19.66 -9.75 -1.98
C ILE A 14 -19.57 -10.49 -0.65
N VAL A 15 -19.82 -11.80 -0.67
CA VAL A 15 -19.88 -12.66 0.53
C VAL A 15 -18.54 -12.64 1.30
N GLU A 16 -17.43 -12.74 0.58
CA GLU A 16 -16.07 -12.70 1.15
C GLU A 16 -15.51 -11.27 1.28
N GLY A 17 -16.21 -10.26 0.73
CA GLY A 17 -15.77 -8.88 0.73
C GLY A 17 -14.46 -8.63 -0.04
N SER A 18 -13.66 -7.69 0.47
CA SER A 18 -12.34 -7.34 -0.04
C SER A 18 -11.23 -7.98 0.80
N TRP A 19 -10.19 -8.54 0.17
CA TRP A 19 -9.05 -9.15 0.86
C TRP A 19 -7.73 -8.96 0.12
N VAL A 20 -6.65 -9.36 0.79
CA VAL A 20 -5.29 -9.43 0.24
C VAL A 20 -4.85 -10.88 0.22
N GLU A 21 -4.29 -11.31 -0.91
CA GLU A 21 -3.50 -12.54 -0.98
C GLU A 21 -2.03 -12.16 -1.01
N TYR A 22 -1.21 -12.88 -0.25
CA TYR A 22 0.21 -12.56 -0.07
C TYR A 22 1.05 -13.78 0.29
N GLY A 23 2.37 -13.63 0.25
CA GLY A 23 3.34 -14.62 0.73
C GLY A 23 4.75 -14.25 0.30
N LEU A 24 5.75 -15.06 0.65
CA LEU A 24 7.17 -14.74 0.38
C LEU A 24 7.47 -14.70 -1.12
N ASP A 25 7.18 -15.80 -1.82
CA ASP A 25 7.37 -15.93 -3.27
C ASP A 25 6.06 -16.27 -4.02
N VAL A 26 5.05 -16.73 -3.29
CA VAL A 26 3.76 -17.20 -3.82
C VAL A 26 2.61 -16.62 -3.01
N LEU A 27 1.45 -16.42 -3.64
CA LEU A 27 0.24 -15.89 -3.02
C LEU A 27 -0.54 -17.03 -2.34
N ASN A 28 -0.07 -17.49 -1.19
CA ASN A 28 -0.64 -18.65 -0.47
C ASN A 28 -1.25 -18.31 0.90
N LEU A 29 -1.15 -17.07 1.35
CA LEU A 29 -1.77 -16.55 2.56
C LEU A 29 -2.87 -15.55 2.18
N THR A 30 -3.91 -15.45 3.01
CA THR A 30 -5.00 -14.50 2.83
C THR A 30 -5.25 -13.68 4.09
N ALA A 31 -5.67 -12.44 3.92
CA ALA A 31 -6.07 -11.55 5.01
C ALA A 31 -7.26 -10.69 4.60
N ASN A 32 -8.34 -10.76 5.37
CA ASN A 32 -9.58 -10.04 5.08
C ASN A 32 -9.51 -8.58 5.50
N SER A 33 -10.24 -7.72 4.78
CA SER A 33 -10.34 -6.31 5.13
C SER A 33 -11.11 -6.12 6.43
N SER A 34 -10.61 -5.23 7.27
CA SER A 34 -11.28 -4.85 8.52
C SER A 34 -12.20 -3.65 8.34
N TYR A 35 -12.13 -2.97 7.18
CA TYR A 35 -12.86 -1.73 6.91
C TYR A 35 -13.02 -1.49 5.40
N SER A 36 -14.26 -1.34 4.96
CA SER A 36 -14.67 -0.82 3.65
C SER A 36 -15.59 0.39 3.87
N GLY A 37 -15.04 1.60 3.89
CA GLY A 37 -15.78 2.84 4.16
C GLY A 37 -15.99 3.69 2.91
N THR A 38 -17.06 4.48 2.89
CA THR A 38 -17.35 5.48 1.84
C THR A 38 -16.81 6.86 2.22
N THR A 39 -16.28 7.64 1.28
CA THR A 39 -16.08 9.08 1.48
C THR A 39 -17.20 9.87 0.80
N SER A 40 -17.67 10.95 1.42
CA SER A 40 -18.89 11.69 1.03
C SER A 40 -18.74 12.59 -0.20
N PHE A 41 -17.58 12.61 -0.85
CA PHE A 41 -17.25 13.56 -1.91
C PHE A 41 -17.21 12.95 -3.32
N ARG A 42 -16.95 11.63 -3.43
CA ARG A 42 -17.01 10.84 -4.68
C ARG A 42 -17.33 9.39 -4.31
N ASP A 43 -17.97 8.63 -5.19
CA ASP A 43 -18.26 7.19 -5.00
C ASP A 43 -16.95 6.37 -4.97
N GLN A 44 -16.20 6.49 -3.88
CA GLN A 44 -15.00 5.70 -3.61
C GLN A 44 -15.15 4.92 -2.32
N TYR A 45 -14.68 3.68 -2.38
CA TYR A 45 -14.66 2.73 -1.27
C TYR A 45 -13.22 2.46 -0.91
N ILE A 46 -12.85 2.79 0.34
CA ILE A 46 -11.50 2.59 0.85
C ILE A 46 -11.44 1.29 1.63
N HIS A 47 -10.55 0.40 1.20
CA HIS A 47 -10.33 -0.91 1.81
C HIS A 47 -9.03 -0.90 2.60
N ARG A 48 -9.04 -1.48 3.80
CA ARG A 48 -7.84 -1.59 4.64
C ARG A 48 -7.69 -2.99 5.22
N VAL A 49 -6.54 -3.61 4.95
CA VAL A 49 -6.18 -4.96 5.42
C VAL A 49 -4.88 -4.89 6.21
N LYS A 50 -4.86 -5.49 7.40
CA LYS A 50 -3.65 -5.64 8.21
C LYS A 50 -3.08 -7.05 8.00
N LEU A 51 -1.84 -7.11 7.51
CA LEU A 51 -1.07 -8.36 7.43
C LEU A 51 -0.25 -8.53 8.72
N THR A 52 -0.49 -9.63 9.44
CA THR A 52 0.16 -10.00 10.70
C THR A 52 1.15 -11.15 10.51
N ASP A 53 1.95 -11.41 11.54
CA ASP A 53 2.81 -12.60 11.63
C ASP A 53 3.78 -12.76 10.45
N LEU A 54 4.29 -11.61 9.96
CA LEU A 54 5.23 -11.55 8.86
C LEU A 54 6.66 -11.82 9.35
N GLU A 55 7.42 -12.57 8.56
CA GLU A 55 8.84 -12.81 8.81
C GLU A 55 9.61 -11.49 8.68
N PRO A 56 10.44 -11.10 9.68
CA PRO A 56 11.25 -9.90 9.61
C PRO A 56 12.28 -9.94 8.46
N GLY A 57 12.62 -8.78 7.91
CA GLY A 57 13.65 -8.63 6.86
C GLY A 57 13.37 -9.34 5.53
N SER A 58 12.14 -9.80 5.31
CA SER A 58 11.73 -10.65 4.20
C SER A 58 10.92 -9.89 3.16
N VAL A 59 11.02 -10.30 1.90
CA VAL A 59 10.22 -9.74 0.81
C VAL A 59 8.94 -10.56 0.69
N TYR A 60 7.80 -9.89 0.66
CA TYR A 60 6.51 -10.48 0.40
C TYR A 60 5.95 -9.93 -0.91
N VAL A 61 5.38 -10.80 -1.72
CA VAL A 61 4.50 -10.44 -2.84
C VAL A 61 3.06 -10.39 -2.35
N TYR A 62 2.26 -9.50 -2.93
CA TYR A 62 0.83 -9.40 -2.64
C TYR A 62 0.03 -8.85 -3.81
N HIS A 63 -1.26 -9.11 -3.81
CA HIS A 63 -2.25 -8.34 -4.57
C HIS A 63 -3.50 -8.15 -3.72
N CYS A 64 -4.29 -7.13 -4.05
CA CYS A 64 -5.47 -6.75 -3.29
C CYS A 64 -6.68 -6.68 -4.22
N GLY A 65 -7.85 -7.03 -3.70
CA GLY A 65 -9.02 -7.10 -4.54
C GLY A 65 -10.18 -7.82 -3.88
N SER A 66 -11.01 -8.41 -4.73
CA SER A 66 -12.18 -9.20 -4.37
C SER A 66 -12.49 -10.19 -5.49
N GLU A 67 -13.56 -10.97 -5.36
CA GLU A 67 -14.08 -11.84 -6.43
C GLU A 67 -14.38 -11.07 -7.74
N LEU A 68 -14.61 -9.75 -7.67
CA LEU A 68 -14.88 -8.91 -8.85
C LEU A 68 -13.63 -8.53 -9.64
N GLY A 69 -12.44 -8.67 -9.06
CA GLY A 69 -11.21 -8.28 -9.72
C GLY A 69 -10.04 -8.04 -8.76
N TRP A 70 -8.85 -8.16 -9.33
CA TRP A 70 -7.57 -8.13 -8.64
C TRP A 70 -6.67 -7.01 -9.16
N SER A 71 -5.88 -6.41 -8.26
CA SER A 71 -4.76 -5.58 -8.66
C SER A 71 -3.69 -6.39 -9.39
N THR A 72 -2.72 -5.71 -10.00
CA THR A 72 -1.44 -6.36 -10.32
C THR A 72 -0.76 -6.85 -9.04
N VAL A 73 0.24 -7.72 -9.19
CA VAL A 73 1.10 -8.14 -8.08
C VAL A 73 2.09 -7.03 -7.74
N PHE A 74 2.17 -6.71 -6.45
CA PHE A 74 3.12 -5.79 -5.85
C PHE A 74 4.01 -6.55 -4.86
N TRP A 75 5.03 -5.88 -4.33
CA TRP A 75 5.90 -6.43 -3.30
C TRP A 75 6.23 -5.38 -2.24
N PHE A 76 6.58 -5.85 -1.04
CA PHE A 76 7.14 -5.02 0.03
C PHE A 76 8.18 -5.81 0.82
N LYS A 77 9.10 -5.11 1.50
CA LYS A 77 10.06 -5.72 2.41
C LYS A 77 9.68 -5.41 3.85
N THR A 78 9.66 -6.41 4.72
CA THR A 78 9.42 -6.21 6.14
C THR A 78 10.65 -5.64 6.84
N GLN A 79 10.42 -4.93 7.95
CA GLN A 79 11.49 -4.41 8.77
C GLN A 79 12.37 -5.55 9.31
N PRO A 80 13.70 -5.40 9.35
CA PRO A 80 14.58 -6.36 10.01
C PRO A 80 14.25 -6.54 11.49
N ALA A 81 14.52 -7.72 12.03
CA ALA A 81 14.34 -8.00 13.44
C ALA A 81 15.36 -7.24 14.30
N GLY A 82 14.95 -6.87 15.51
CA GLY A 82 15.83 -6.20 16.48
C GLY A 82 16.12 -4.74 16.14
N GLN A 83 17.14 -4.20 16.80
CA GLN A 83 17.50 -2.77 16.75
C GLN A 83 18.90 -2.53 16.17
N SER A 84 19.66 -3.60 15.89
CA SER A 84 21.05 -3.51 15.40
C SER A 84 21.09 -3.52 13.87
N TRP A 85 20.45 -2.54 13.26
CA TRP A 85 20.49 -2.32 11.81
C TRP A 85 20.39 -0.83 11.50
N SER A 86 20.90 -0.42 10.34
CA SER A 86 20.82 0.97 9.90
C SER A 86 19.57 1.17 9.05
N THR A 87 18.77 2.17 9.40
CA THR A 87 17.58 2.56 8.63
C THR A 87 17.91 3.67 7.66
N MET A 88 17.53 3.51 6.39
CA MET A 88 17.60 4.53 5.37
C MET A 88 16.18 5.03 5.04
N LEU A 89 15.92 6.30 5.33
CA LEU A 89 14.61 6.93 5.12
C LEU A 89 14.70 7.98 4.03
N ALA A 90 13.70 8.01 3.14
CA ALA A 90 13.46 9.13 2.26
C ALA A 90 12.41 10.04 2.88
N VAL A 91 12.76 11.30 3.13
CA VAL A 91 11.84 12.32 3.67
C VAL A 91 11.65 13.40 2.63
N TYR A 92 10.41 13.70 2.27
CA TYR A 92 10.06 14.71 1.27
C TYR A 92 8.71 15.34 1.61
N GLY A 93 8.41 16.49 1.01
CA GLY A 93 7.12 17.19 1.10
C GLY A 93 6.80 17.82 -0.24
N ASP A 94 5.63 18.46 -0.34
CA ASP A 94 5.27 19.29 -1.48
C ASP A 94 5.38 18.58 -2.84
N LEU A 95 5.06 17.28 -2.87
CA LEU A 95 5.22 16.47 -4.07
C LEU A 95 4.28 16.97 -5.18
N GLY A 96 3.02 17.26 -4.81
CA GLY A 96 1.93 17.59 -5.72
C GLY A 96 1.65 16.49 -6.76
N ASN A 97 0.62 16.69 -7.58
CA ASN A 97 0.33 15.82 -8.72
C ASN A 97 0.96 16.33 -10.03
N SER A 98 1.03 17.66 -10.18
CA SER A 98 1.58 18.34 -11.36
C SER A 98 3.04 18.71 -11.14
N TYR A 99 3.92 18.42 -12.11
CA TYR A 99 5.36 18.72 -12.06
C TYR A 99 6.13 18.08 -10.89
N ALA A 100 5.72 16.89 -10.45
CA ALA A 100 6.40 16.12 -9.40
C ALA A 100 7.81 15.62 -9.85
N LYS A 101 8.79 16.54 -9.88
CA LYS A 101 10.16 16.27 -10.36
C LYS A 101 10.84 15.12 -9.61
N SER A 102 10.50 14.98 -8.32
CA SER A 102 11.08 13.95 -7.45
C SER A 102 10.39 12.59 -7.58
N LEU A 103 9.16 12.51 -8.12
CA LEU A 103 8.37 11.27 -8.13
C LEU A 103 9.08 10.13 -8.88
N THR A 104 9.57 10.40 -10.09
CA THR A 104 10.26 9.38 -10.90
C THR A 104 11.54 8.90 -10.22
N LEU A 105 12.27 9.80 -9.54
CA LEU A 105 13.46 9.44 -8.78
C LEU A 105 13.09 8.57 -7.58
N LEU A 106 12.13 9.00 -6.76
CA LEU A 106 11.66 8.26 -5.59
C LEU A 106 11.15 6.86 -5.98
N GLN A 107 10.41 6.74 -7.07
CA GLN A 107 9.95 5.45 -7.59
C GLN A 107 11.12 4.55 -7.98
N LYS A 108 12.11 5.07 -8.71
CA LYS A 108 13.30 4.32 -9.10
C LYS A 108 14.10 3.86 -7.88
N GLU A 109 14.24 4.71 -6.87
CA GLU A 109 15.00 4.40 -5.65
C GLU A 109 14.26 3.41 -4.75
N ALA A 110 12.91 3.49 -4.69
CA ALA A 110 12.07 2.48 -4.05
C ALA A 110 12.24 1.11 -4.72
N GLN A 111 12.17 1.06 -6.05
CA GLN A 111 12.33 -0.18 -6.81
C GLN A 111 13.74 -0.79 -6.67
N ARG A 112 14.76 0.04 -6.44
CA ARG A 112 16.14 -0.40 -6.17
C ARG A 112 16.37 -0.82 -4.72
N GLY A 113 15.39 -0.65 -3.84
CA GLY A 113 15.50 -0.97 -2.41
C GLY A 113 16.52 -0.09 -1.67
N LEU A 114 16.67 1.18 -2.07
CA LEU A 114 17.62 2.10 -1.42
C LEU A 114 17.12 2.65 -0.08
N TYR A 115 15.80 2.60 0.15
CA TYR A 115 15.15 3.11 1.36
C TYR A 115 14.26 2.05 1.99
N ASP A 116 14.23 2.02 3.31
CA ASP A 116 13.38 1.12 4.10
C ASP A 116 11.96 1.69 4.27
N ALA A 117 11.84 3.03 4.28
CA ALA A 117 10.55 3.71 4.30
C ALA A 117 10.63 5.12 3.70
N PHE A 118 9.46 5.61 3.32
CA PHE A 118 9.24 6.93 2.76
C PHE A 118 8.32 7.71 3.71
N ILE A 119 8.71 8.93 4.08
CA ILE A 119 7.93 9.83 4.92
C ILE A 119 7.61 11.07 4.09
N HIS A 120 6.33 11.22 3.75
CA HIS A 120 5.82 12.43 3.12
C HIS A 120 5.34 13.41 4.21
N ALA A 121 6.03 14.53 4.36
CA ALA A 121 5.87 15.50 5.44
C ALA A 121 4.82 16.59 5.14
N GLY A 122 3.66 16.18 4.61
CA GLY A 122 2.56 17.11 4.27
C GLY A 122 2.57 17.57 2.81
N ASP A 123 1.48 18.23 2.40
CA ASP A 123 1.22 18.70 1.03
C ASP A 123 1.26 17.59 -0.04
N PHE A 124 0.45 16.55 0.21
CA PHE A 124 0.34 15.35 -0.63
C PHE A 124 -0.25 15.63 -2.02
N ALA A 125 -1.34 16.38 -2.07
CA ALA A 125 -2.02 16.76 -3.30
C ALA A 125 -2.56 18.18 -3.11
N TYR A 126 -2.17 19.07 -4.02
CA TYR A 126 -2.76 20.39 -4.12
C TYR A 126 -4.11 20.24 -4.87
N ASP A 127 -5.16 20.88 -4.35
CA ASP A 127 -6.49 20.93 -4.97
C ASP A 127 -7.30 19.61 -4.89
N LEU A 128 -7.61 19.16 -3.66
CA LEU A 128 -8.45 17.96 -3.39
C LEU A 128 -9.96 18.23 -3.51
N ASP A 129 -10.35 19.45 -3.87
CA ASP A 129 -11.69 20.00 -3.91
C ASP A 129 -12.34 19.97 -5.31
N SER A 130 -11.67 19.37 -6.31
CA SER A 130 -12.25 19.09 -7.62
C SER A 130 -12.79 17.67 -7.74
#